data_AF-A0A7S2KQZ0-F1
#
_entry.id   AF-A0A7S2KQZ0-F1
#
_cell.length_a   1.000
_cell.length_b   1.000
_cell.length_c   1.000
_cell.angle_alpha   90.00
_cell.angle_beta   90.00
_cell.angle_gamma   90.00
#
_symmetry.space_group_name_H-M   'P 1'
#
loop_
_entity.id
_entity.type
_entity.pdbx_description
1 polymer ?
#
loop_
_entity_poly.entity_id
_entity_poly.type
_entity_poly.pdbx_seq_one_letter_code
_entity_poly.pdbx_strand_id
1 'polypeptide(L)'
;DSPRLQAELDKQMQDEAREVAEFSDAIVKEVTQELNSATAQQIQLKFEAPSAAPSAQPDACLSRSKGKRSWRRARRGAGAANLECESNWRQERLRRMFPYQGEIERPECRAITVKQLERVKYYAARHCKYWLDPNPERAASTANLDDAFKRAAAPKELALNSVNLYHLCMWLIRPATRERDCSFVELLTDKEQVPKWFVSHWWGETITSFLKCVEKHLLVRGLPADTPYWVCAYANRQHSLSEEISPDPRASSFHRALLASGGVLLVLDPKRES
;
A
#
# COMPACT_ATOMS: atom_id res chain seq x y z
N ASP A 1 3.55 -5.67 -36.31
CA ASP A 1 2.77 -6.50 -35.35
C ASP A 1 2.90 -6.15 -33.86
N SER A 2 3.43 -4.98 -33.49
CA SER A 2 3.62 -4.55 -32.09
C SER A 2 2.34 -4.33 -31.24
N PRO A 3 1.19 -3.89 -31.77
CA PRO A 3 0.01 -3.59 -30.94
C PRO A 3 -0.71 -4.83 -30.40
N ARG A 4 -0.63 -5.95 -31.13
CA ARG A 4 -1.32 -7.21 -30.76
C ARG A 4 -0.65 -7.88 -29.58
N LEU A 5 0.67 -7.98 -29.61
CA LEU A 5 1.50 -8.51 -28.51
C LEU A 5 1.34 -7.69 -27.22
N GLN A 6 1.23 -6.36 -27.32
CA GLN A 6 1.03 -5.52 -26.14
C GLN A 6 -0.35 -5.73 -25.52
N ALA A 7 -1.41 -5.82 -26.34
CA ALA A 7 -2.76 -6.09 -25.85
C ALA A 7 -2.89 -7.50 -25.21
N GLU A 8 -2.11 -8.46 -25.70
CA GLU A 8 -2.07 -9.82 -25.15
C GLU A 8 -1.37 -9.86 -23.79
N LEU A 9 -0.27 -9.10 -23.64
CA LEU A 9 0.43 -8.92 -22.36
C LEU A 9 -0.41 -8.16 -21.34
N ASP A 10 -1.13 -7.11 -21.76
CA ASP A 10 -1.99 -6.32 -20.87
C ASP A 10 -3.19 -7.14 -20.39
N LYS A 11 -3.76 -7.97 -21.26
CA LYS A 11 -4.82 -8.91 -20.90
C LYS A 11 -4.31 -9.94 -19.90
N GLN A 12 -3.12 -10.51 -20.14
CA GLN A 12 -2.49 -11.45 -19.23
C GLN A 12 -2.26 -10.81 -17.84
N MET A 13 -1.78 -9.57 -17.78
CA MET A 13 -1.60 -8.84 -16.51
C MET A 13 -2.92 -8.56 -15.78
N GLN A 14 -4.03 -8.33 -16.50
CA GLN A 14 -5.35 -8.12 -15.90
C GLN A 14 -5.94 -9.42 -15.36
N ASP A 15 -5.79 -10.50 -16.10
CA ASP A 15 -6.22 -11.84 -15.69
C ASP A 15 -5.40 -12.28 -14.46
N GLU A 16 -4.08 -12.04 -14.45
CA GLU A 16 -3.22 -12.30 -13.28
C GLU A 16 -3.58 -11.41 -12.07
N ALA A 17 -3.82 -10.11 -12.26
CA ALA A 17 -4.22 -9.23 -11.16
C ALA A 17 -5.57 -9.63 -10.55
N ARG A 18 -6.49 -10.12 -11.39
CA ARG A 18 -7.78 -10.65 -10.96
C ARG A 18 -7.62 -11.98 -10.23
N GLU A 19 -6.79 -12.88 -10.74
CA GLU A 19 -6.51 -14.17 -10.12
C GLU A 19 -5.82 -13.98 -8.76
N VAL A 20 -4.90 -13.02 -8.64
CA VAL A 20 -4.29 -12.61 -7.37
C VAL A 20 -5.32 -12.06 -6.39
N ALA A 21 -6.27 -11.25 -6.85
CA ALA A 21 -7.34 -10.73 -6.01
C ALA A 21 -8.30 -11.84 -5.56
N GLU A 22 -8.70 -12.73 -6.46
CA GLU A 22 -9.57 -13.88 -6.17
C GLU A 22 -8.86 -14.90 -5.25
N PHE A 23 -7.55 -15.11 -5.44
CA PHE A 23 -6.72 -15.96 -4.59
C PHE A 23 -6.47 -15.34 -3.21
N SER A 24 -6.22 -14.03 -3.14
CA SER A 24 -6.17 -13.30 -1.87
C SER A 24 -7.50 -13.39 -1.13
N ASP A 25 -8.62 -13.24 -1.82
CA ASP A 25 -9.96 -13.41 -1.24
C ASP A 25 -10.22 -14.86 -0.80
N ALA A 26 -9.73 -15.86 -1.53
CA ALA A 26 -9.83 -17.26 -1.18
C ALA A 26 -9.00 -17.60 0.07
N ILE A 27 -7.74 -17.16 0.14
CA ILE A 27 -6.90 -17.29 1.33
C ILE A 27 -7.51 -16.55 2.51
N VAL A 28 -8.03 -15.34 2.31
CA VAL A 28 -8.72 -14.60 3.38
C VAL A 28 -9.94 -15.37 3.87
N LYS A 29 -10.75 -15.98 2.99
CA LYS A 29 -11.90 -16.80 3.38
C LYS A 29 -11.48 -18.04 4.15
N GLU A 30 -10.46 -18.75 3.69
CA GLU A 30 -9.95 -19.98 4.33
C GLU A 30 -9.33 -19.69 5.70
N VAL A 31 -8.46 -18.68 5.79
CA VAL A 31 -7.87 -18.22 7.06
C VAL A 31 -8.95 -17.67 8.00
N THR A 32 -9.96 -16.97 7.50
CA THR A 32 -11.11 -16.52 8.30
C THR A 32 -11.93 -17.70 8.81
N GLN A 33 -12.13 -18.75 8.01
CA GLN A 33 -12.84 -19.96 8.41
C GLN A 33 -12.08 -20.72 9.50
N GLU A 34 -10.76 -20.88 9.37
CA GLU A 34 -9.91 -21.51 10.39
C GLU A 34 -9.85 -20.66 11.68
N LEU A 35 -9.69 -19.34 11.57
CA LEU A 35 -9.68 -18.44 12.71
C LEU A 35 -11.04 -18.39 13.44
N ASN A 36 -12.15 -18.44 12.71
CA ASN A 36 -13.49 -18.51 13.30
C ASN A 36 -13.70 -19.82 14.06
N SER A 37 -13.17 -20.93 13.55
CA SER A 37 -13.23 -22.23 14.23
C SER A 37 -12.40 -22.24 15.53
N ALA A 38 -11.22 -21.62 15.52
CA ALA A 38 -10.35 -21.49 16.69
C ALA A 38 -10.89 -20.47 17.72
N THR A 39 -11.52 -19.39 17.24
CA THR A 39 -12.10 -18.34 18.09
C THR A 39 -13.39 -18.81 18.77
N ALA A 40 -14.21 -19.63 18.11
CA ALA A 40 -15.38 -20.26 18.72
C ALA A 40 -15.00 -21.16 19.92
N GLN A 41 -13.87 -21.84 19.86
CA GLN A 41 -13.34 -22.65 20.96
C GLN A 41 -12.79 -21.81 22.12
N GLN A 42 -12.25 -20.61 21.85
CA GLN A 42 -11.72 -19.73 22.89
C GLN A 42 -12.78 -18.84 23.58
N ILE A 43 -13.85 -18.46 22.88
CA ILE A 43 -14.92 -17.61 23.41
C ILE A 43 -15.74 -18.34 24.49
N GLN A 44 -15.87 -19.67 24.41
CA GLN A 44 -16.62 -20.45 25.39
C GLN A 44 -15.94 -20.52 26.78
N LEU A 45 -14.67 -20.13 26.87
CA LEU A 45 -13.87 -20.17 28.10
C LEU A 45 -13.76 -18.83 28.84
N LYS A 46 -14.28 -17.71 28.30
CA LYS A 46 -13.97 -16.35 28.81
C LYS A 46 -15.16 -15.44 29.16
N PHE A 47 -16.39 -15.96 29.18
CA PHE A 47 -17.56 -15.16 29.58
C PHE A 47 -17.98 -15.42 31.04
N GLU A 48 -17.25 -14.82 31.99
CA GLU A 48 -17.81 -14.30 33.25
C GLU A 48 -17.32 -12.86 33.45
N ALA A 49 -18.25 -11.98 33.82
CA ALA A 49 -18.34 -10.54 33.54
C ALA A 49 -17.62 -9.62 34.60
N PRO A 50 -17.91 -8.30 34.75
CA PRO A 50 -17.94 -7.17 33.80
C PRO A 50 -17.31 -5.83 34.31
N SER A 51 -17.26 -4.84 33.41
CA SER A 51 -17.61 -3.40 33.59
C SER A 51 -16.68 -2.42 34.33
N ALA A 52 -16.22 -1.36 33.63
CA ALA A 52 -16.75 0.02 33.74
C ALA A 52 -15.83 1.06 33.05
N ALA A 53 -16.42 1.99 32.28
CA ALA A 53 -15.81 3.24 31.79
C ALA A 53 -16.05 4.39 32.80
N PRO A 54 -15.42 5.59 32.68
CA PRO A 54 -15.99 6.62 31.79
C PRO A 54 -15.02 7.66 31.17
N SER A 55 -15.63 8.46 30.30
CA SER A 55 -15.25 9.60 29.44
C SER A 55 -14.57 10.83 30.05
N ALA A 56 -13.86 11.62 29.20
CA ALA A 56 -14.08 13.08 29.03
C ALA A 56 -13.20 13.71 27.90
N GLN A 57 -13.78 14.68 27.20
CA GLN A 57 -13.21 15.74 26.33
C GLN A 57 -13.86 17.09 26.79
N PRO A 58 -13.60 18.31 26.25
CA PRO A 58 -12.63 18.80 25.23
C PRO A 58 -11.89 20.10 25.66
N ASP A 59 -11.06 20.71 24.79
CA ASP A 59 -11.21 22.13 24.40
C ASP A 59 -10.17 22.65 23.38
N ALA A 60 -10.59 23.67 22.63
CA ALA A 60 -9.97 24.26 21.43
C ALA A 60 -9.17 25.55 21.72
N CYS A 61 -8.28 25.98 20.80
CA CYS A 61 -8.30 27.33 20.16
C CYS A 61 -7.04 27.71 19.33
N LEU A 62 -7.31 28.40 18.19
CA LEU A 62 -6.53 29.48 17.51
C LEU A 62 -5.18 29.15 16.81
N SER A 63 -4.75 29.77 15.69
CA SER A 63 -5.32 30.58 14.60
C SER A 63 -4.21 30.88 13.54
N ARG A 64 -4.60 31.17 12.27
CA ARG A 64 -3.98 32.04 11.21
C ARG A 64 -2.47 31.85 10.85
N SER A 65 -2.00 31.89 9.59
CA SER A 65 -2.28 32.85 8.50
C SER A 65 -1.66 32.46 7.13
N LYS A 66 -2.18 33.16 6.13
CA LYS A 66 -1.99 33.25 4.67
C LYS A 66 -0.57 33.13 4.07
N GLY A 67 -0.52 32.56 2.86
CA GLY A 67 0.29 33.09 1.75
C GLY A 67 0.71 32.05 0.71
N LYS A 68 0.26 32.18 -0.54
CA LYS A 68 1.11 32.37 -1.75
C LYS A 68 0.37 32.12 -3.08
N ARG A 69 0.17 33.26 -3.75
CA ARG A 69 0.16 33.57 -5.18
C ARG A 69 0.33 32.43 -6.22
N SER A 70 -0.71 32.32 -7.06
CA SER A 70 -0.71 32.37 -8.53
C SER A 70 0.35 31.58 -9.32
N TRP A 71 -0.02 30.38 -9.77
CA TRP A 71 0.68 29.60 -10.81
C TRP A 71 -0.14 29.44 -12.12
N ARG A 72 -1.26 30.17 -12.27
CA ARG A 72 -2.18 30.02 -13.42
C ARG A 72 -1.80 30.92 -14.60
N ARG A 73 -0.68 30.68 -15.28
CA ARG A 73 -0.40 31.23 -16.64
C ARG A 73 0.81 30.61 -17.33
N ALA A 74 0.89 29.29 -17.47
CA ALA A 74 1.99 28.68 -18.25
C ALA A 74 1.69 27.31 -18.89
N ARG A 75 0.44 26.97 -19.21
CA ARG A 75 0.14 25.72 -19.93
C ARG A 75 -0.85 25.91 -21.07
N ARG A 76 -0.35 26.45 -22.18
CA ARG A 76 -0.81 26.13 -23.54
C ARG A 76 0.44 26.04 -24.41
N GLY A 77 0.89 24.82 -24.74
CA GLY A 77 1.95 24.60 -25.73
C GLY A 77 3.03 23.55 -25.43
N ALA A 78 3.24 23.14 -24.17
CA ALA A 78 4.42 22.33 -23.77
C ALA A 78 4.07 20.90 -23.28
N GLY A 79 3.23 20.16 -24.02
CA GLY A 79 2.65 18.91 -23.54
C GLY A 79 3.65 17.79 -23.21
N ALA A 80 4.59 17.47 -24.11
CA ALA A 80 5.49 16.32 -23.95
C ALA A 80 6.72 16.63 -23.09
N ALA A 81 7.43 17.73 -23.38
CA ALA A 81 8.64 18.10 -22.65
C ALA A 81 8.40 18.40 -21.16
N ASN A 82 7.21 18.89 -20.81
CA ASN A 82 6.83 19.17 -19.42
C ASN A 82 6.51 17.88 -18.65
N LEU A 83 5.94 16.86 -19.31
CA LEU A 83 5.68 15.54 -18.70
C LEU A 83 6.97 14.76 -18.48
N GLU A 84 7.90 14.82 -19.43
CA GLU A 84 9.19 14.15 -19.33
C GLU A 84 10.09 14.78 -18.26
N CYS A 85 10.13 16.11 -18.19
CA CYS A 85 10.73 16.84 -17.07
C CYS A 85 10.05 16.50 -15.74
N GLU A 86 8.71 16.35 -15.73
CA GLU A 86 7.97 15.95 -14.55
C GLU A 86 8.30 14.54 -14.04
N SER A 87 8.47 13.62 -14.97
CA SER A 87 8.90 12.25 -14.68
C SER A 87 10.33 12.21 -14.15
N ASN A 88 11.25 12.93 -14.78
CA ASN A 88 12.66 12.96 -14.39
C ASN A 88 12.88 13.58 -13.01
N TRP A 89 12.24 14.71 -12.68
CA TRP A 89 12.38 15.27 -11.33
C TRP A 89 11.77 14.39 -10.26
N ARG A 90 10.70 13.65 -10.60
CA ARG A 90 10.05 12.72 -9.67
C ARG A 90 11.00 11.58 -9.34
N GLN A 91 11.63 11.00 -10.35
CA GLN A 91 12.58 9.92 -10.15
C GLN A 91 13.79 10.35 -9.32
N GLU A 92 14.38 11.49 -9.63
CA GLU A 92 15.51 12.02 -8.86
C GLU A 92 15.13 12.27 -7.39
N ARG A 93 13.93 12.82 -7.16
CA ARG A 93 13.41 13.01 -5.80
C ARG A 93 13.21 11.69 -5.07
N LEU A 94 12.69 10.67 -5.75
CA LEU A 94 12.49 9.34 -5.17
C LEU A 94 13.82 8.71 -4.79
N ARG A 95 14.82 8.74 -5.67
CA ARG A 95 16.19 8.26 -5.37
C ARG A 95 16.79 8.93 -4.13
N ARG A 96 16.63 10.25 -4.01
CA ARG A 96 17.14 11.00 -2.85
C ARG A 96 16.37 10.69 -1.57
N MET A 97 15.05 10.50 -1.66
CA MET A 97 14.19 10.27 -0.49
C MET A 97 14.17 8.82 -0.03
N PHE A 98 14.40 7.88 -0.93
CA PHE A 98 14.38 6.43 -0.71
C PHE A 98 15.56 5.79 -1.46
N PRO A 99 16.81 6.09 -1.04
CA PRO A 99 17.98 5.46 -1.63
C PRO A 99 17.94 3.96 -1.34
N TYR A 100 18.36 3.16 -2.32
CA TYR A 100 18.53 1.72 -2.12
C TYR A 100 19.48 1.46 -0.95
N GLN A 101 19.06 0.59 -0.02
CA GLN A 101 19.83 0.28 1.19
C GLN A 101 20.59 -1.03 1.05
N GLY A 102 19.96 -2.07 0.51
CA GLY A 102 20.57 -3.38 0.32
C GLY A 102 19.54 -4.41 -0.08
N GLU A 103 19.99 -5.59 -0.50
CA GLU A 103 19.11 -6.70 -0.87
C GLU A 103 18.66 -7.48 0.36
N ILE A 104 17.37 -7.84 0.39
CA ILE A 104 16.79 -8.78 1.34
C ILE A 104 16.31 -9.97 0.53
N GLU A 105 17.11 -11.02 0.49
CA GLU A 105 16.89 -12.18 -0.39
C GLU A 105 15.53 -12.84 -0.12
N ARG A 106 15.24 -13.10 1.16
CA ARG A 106 14.04 -13.83 1.58
C ARG A 106 12.80 -12.93 1.62
N PRO A 107 11.77 -13.18 0.80
CA PRO A 107 10.60 -12.31 0.72
C PRO A 107 9.79 -12.27 2.02
N GLU A 108 9.77 -13.37 2.78
CA GLU A 108 9.15 -13.38 4.11
C GLU A 108 9.87 -12.48 5.11
N CYS A 109 11.15 -12.16 4.91
CA CYS A 109 11.95 -11.26 5.77
C CYS A 109 11.86 -9.78 5.34
N ARG A 110 11.00 -9.44 4.38
CA ARG A 110 10.78 -8.06 3.92
C ARG A 110 9.60 -7.40 4.65
N ALA A 111 9.51 -7.59 5.97
CA ALA A 111 8.51 -6.90 6.78
C ALA A 111 8.84 -5.41 6.93
N ILE A 112 7.87 -4.58 7.31
CA ILE A 112 7.99 -3.13 7.50
C ILE A 112 7.60 -2.73 8.92
N THR A 113 8.24 -1.69 9.48
CA THR A 113 7.94 -1.16 10.82
C THR A 113 7.08 0.09 10.77
N VAL A 114 6.46 0.48 11.90
CA VAL A 114 5.67 1.73 11.99
C VAL A 114 6.53 2.96 11.68
N LYS A 115 7.78 2.99 12.13
CA LYS A 115 8.72 4.09 11.79
C LYS A 115 8.95 4.21 10.28
N GLN A 116 9.05 3.09 9.58
CA GLN A 116 9.20 3.06 8.12
C GLN A 116 7.89 3.47 7.41
N LEU A 117 6.73 3.02 7.90
CA LEU A 117 5.41 3.44 7.39
C LEU A 117 5.17 4.94 7.58
N GLU A 118 5.57 5.53 8.70
CA GLU A 118 5.50 6.97 8.92
C GLU A 118 6.35 7.76 7.91
N ARG A 119 7.51 7.23 7.49
CA ARG A 119 8.31 7.83 6.42
C ARG A 119 7.56 7.82 5.08
N VAL A 120 6.84 6.74 4.77
CA VAL A 120 5.99 6.63 3.59
C VAL A 120 4.84 7.64 3.64
N LYS A 121 4.10 7.68 4.75
CA LYS A 121 3.01 8.62 4.98
C LYS A 121 3.49 10.07 4.92
N TYR A 122 4.65 10.38 5.48
CA TYR A 122 5.26 11.70 5.41
C TYR A 122 5.57 12.14 3.96
N TYR A 123 6.11 11.23 3.15
CA TYR A 123 6.31 11.49 1.73
C TYR A 123 4.97 11.72 1.02
N ALA A 124 3.98 10.86 1.24
CA ALA A 124 2.65 11.00 0.67
C ALA A 124 2.02 12.35 1.04
N ALA A 125 2.05 12.76 2.31
CA ALA A 125 1.50 14.02 2.80
C ALA A 125 2.05 15.26 2.06
N ARG A 126 3.30 15.20 1.60
CA ARG A 126 3.96 16.31 0.90
C ARG A 126 3.72 16.34 -0.60
N HIS A 127 3.38 15.18 -1.17
CA HIS A 127 3.42 14.99 -2.62
C HIS A 127 2.08 14.55 -3.23
N CYS A 128 1.13 14.07 -2.42
CA CYS A 128 -0.16 13.55 -2.90
C CYS A 128 -0.99 14.59 -3.65
N LYS A 129 -0.86 15.88 -3.34
CA LYS A 129 -1.50 16.97 -4.10
C LYS A 129 -1.11 17.02 -5.59
N TYR A 130 0.00 16.37 -5.97
CA TYR A 130 0.45 16.26 -7.36
C TYR A 130 0.14 14.89 -7.97
N TRP A 131 -0.47 13.99 -7.21
CA TRP A 131 -0.87 12.66 -7.67
C TRP A 131 -2.28 12.74 -8.25
N LEU A 132 -2.54 11.90 -9.25
CA LEU A 132 -3.88 11.72 -9.79
C LEU A 132 -4.51 10.47 -9.20
N ASP A 133 -5.81 10.53 -8.98
CA ASP A 133 -6.62 9.37 -8.65
C ASP A 133 -6.72 8.45 -9.88
N PRO A 134 -6.13 7.25 -9.84
CA PRO A 134 -6.37 6.28 -10.88
C PRO A 134 -7.76 5.72 -10.67
N ASN A 135 -8.75 6.21 -11.41
CA ASN A 135 -10.06 5.56 -11.43
C ASN A 135 -9.84 4.08 -11.83
N PRO A 136 -10.12 3.11 -10.94
CA PRO A 136 -9.81 1.70 -11.20
C PRO A 136 -10.55 1.15 -12.43
N GLU A 137 -11.77 1.63 -12.72
CA GLU A 137 -12.52 1.25 -13.94
C GLU A 137 -11.87 1.79 -15.24
N ARG A 138 -11.11 2.89 -15.15
CA ARG A 138 -10.45 3.51 -16.31
C ARG A 138 -8.98 3.11 -16.45
N ALA A 139 -8.30 2.80 -15.35
CA ALA A 139 -6.92 2.30 -15.37
C ALA A 139 -6.88 0.85 -15.90
N ALA A 140 -7.87 0.04 -15.53
CA ALA A 140 -8.03 -1.34 -16.04
C ALA A 140 -8.45 -1.42 -17.52
N SER A 141 -8.79 -0.32 -18.19
CA SER A 141 -9.17 -0.33 -19.62
C SER A 141 -8.14 0.34 -20.54
N THR A 142 -6.97 0.73 -20.00
CA THR A 142 -5.94 1.40 -20.78
C THR A 142 -4.61 0.66 -20.70
N ALA A 143 -4.24 0.05 -21.83
CA ALA A 143 -2.95 -0.57 -22.16
C ALA A 143 -1.71 0.33 -21.93
N ASN A 144 -1.92 1.60 -21.60
CA ASN A 144 -0.84 2.57 -21.49
C ASN A 144 -1.19 3.64 -20.45
N LEU A 145 -0.38 3.72 -19.37
CA LEU A 145 -0.56 4.67 -18.26
C LEU A 145 -0.53 6.13 -18.74
N ASP A 146 0.21 6.42 -19.82
CA ASP A 146 0.26 7.74 -20.46
C ASP A 146 -1.08 8.14 -21.11
N ASP A 147 -1.88 7.16 -21.49
CA ASP A 147 -3.19 7.35 -22.13
C ASP A 147 -4.30 7.50 -21.10
N ALA A 148 -4.18 6.83 -19.94
CA ALA A 148 -4.98 7.08 -18.75
C ALA A 148 -4.80 8.53 -18.26
N PHE A 149 -3.56 9.03 -18.30
CA PHE A 149 -3.20 10.40 -17.92
C PHE A 149 -3.81 11.46 -18.86
N LYS A 150 -3.89 11.19 -20.16
CA LYS A 150 -4.50 12.09 -21.17
C LYS A 150 -6.04 12.13 -21.11
N ARG A 151 -6.68 11.04 -20.69
CA ARG A 151 -8.15 10.88 -20.67
C ARG A 151 -8.79 11.20 -19.32
N ALA A 152 -8.01 11.44 -18.27
CA ALA A 152 -8.52 11.87 -16.99
C ALA A 152 -9.16 13.27 -17.10
N ALA A 153 -10.44 13.37 -16.72
CA ALA A 153 -11.07 14.66 -16.45
C ALA A 153 -10.22 15.42 -15.41
N ALA A 154 -10.21 16.75 -15.49
CA ALA A 154 -9.31 17.66 -14.76
C ALA A 154 -8.75 17.09 -13.43
N PRO A 155 -7.42 17.10 -13.21
CA PRO A 155 -6.77 16.54 -12.02
C PRO A 155 -7.50 16.87 -10.73
N LYS A 156 -8.11 15.87 -10.08
CA LYS A 156 -8.55 16.03 -8.70
C LYS A 156 -7.31 15.83 -7.82
N GLU A 157 -6.84 16.89 -7.19
CA GLU A 157 -5.75 16.82 -6.22
C GLU A 157 -6.13 15.80 -5.14
N LEU A 158 -5.25 14.83 -4.89
CA LEU A 158 -5.47 13.86 -3.82
C LEU A 158 -5.13 14.49 -2.47
N ALA A 159 -6.09 14.43 -1.55
CA ALA A 159 -5.88 14.74 -0.15
C ALA A 159 -5.29 13.51 0.56
N LEU A 160 -4.48 13.71 1.60
CA LEU A 160 -3.82 12.60 2.30
C LEU A 160 -4.82 11.56 2.85
N ASN A 161 -5.99 12.03 3.30
CA ASN A 161 -7.07 11.19 3.79
C ASN A 161 -7.80 10.40 2.70
N SER A 162 -7.48 10.59 1.41
CA SER A 162 -7.97 9.77 0.30
C SER A 162 -6.88 8.92 -0.34
N VAL A 163 -5.61 9.08 0.08
CA VAL A 163 -4.51 8.24 -0.41
C VAL A 163 -4.65 6.84 0.18
N ASN A 164 -4.66 5.85 -0.70
CA ASN A 164 -4.70 4.42 -0.37
C ASN A 164 -3.48 3.70 -0.99
N LEU A 165 -3.42 2.37 -0.87
CA LEU A 165 -2.27 1.62 -1.38
C LEU A 165 -2.19 1.57 -2.90
N TYR A 166 -3.30 1.66 -3.63
CA TYR A 166 -3.26 1.79 -5.10
C TYR A 166 -2.52 3.06 -5.52
N HIS A 167 -2.82 4.18 -4.85
CA HIS A 167 -2.13 5.44 -5.05
C HIS A 167 -0.63 5.34 -4.71
N LEU A 168 -0.29 4.76 -3.55
CA LEU A 168 1.11 4.57 -3.17
C LEU A 168 1.85 3.68 -4.17
N CYS A 169 1.23 2.58 -4.59
CA CYS A 169 1.81 1.64 -5.54
C CYS A 169 2.17 2.34 -6.85
N MET A 170 1.24 3.14 -7.38
CA MET A 170 1.40 3.86 -8.64
C MET A 170 2.39 5.03 -8.55
N TRP A 171 2.30 5.87 -7.50
CA TRP A 171 3.00 7.15 -7.45
C TRP A 171 4.31 7.13 -6.65
N LEU A 172 4.53 6.09 -5.85
CA LEU A 172 5.69 5.95 -4.98
C LEU A 172 6.40 4.61 -5.21
N ILE A 173 5.74 3.48 -4.92
CA ILE A 173 6.42 2.19 -4.81
C ILE A 173 6.99 1.74 -6.15
N ARG A 174 6.16 1.59 -7.19
CA ARG A 174 6.62 1.14 -8.51
C ARG A 174 7.65 2.11 -9.10
N PRO A 175 7.45 3.44 -9.11
CA PRO A 175 8.47 4.35 -9.62
C PRO A 175 9.81 4.24 -8.87
N ALA A 176 9.79 4.17 -7.53
CA ALA A 176 11.01 4.14 -6.72
C ALA A 176 11.80 2.83 -6.83
N THR A 177 11.11 1.72 -7.10
CA THR A 177 11.71 0.37 -7.18
C THR A 177 12.12 -0.02 -8.60
N ARG A 178 11.66 0.70 -9.64
CA ARG A 178 11.84 0.33 -11.05
C ARG A 178 13.29 0.11 -11.47
N GLU A 179 14.22 0.94 -10.99
CA GLU A 179 15.62 0.87 -11.43
C GLU A 179 16.35 -0.38 -10.94
N ARG A 180 15.93 -0.93 -9.81
CA ARG A 180 16.59 -2.06 -9.15
C ARG A 180 15.75 -3.34 -9.14
N ASP A 181 14.50 -3.25 -9.60
CA ASP A 181 13.49 -4.30 -9.45
C ASP A 181 13.49 -4.91 -8.03
N CYS A 182 13.43 -4.03 -7.03
CA CYS A 182 13.48 -4.43 -5.63
C CYS A 182 12.10 -4.25 -4.95
N SER A 183 11.95 -4.82 -3.77
CA SER A 183 10.87 -4.49 -2.86
C SER A 183 11.01 -3.04 -2.36
N PHE A 184 9.93 -2.46 -1.85
CA PHE A 184 10.01 -1.12 -1.27
C PHE A 184 10.79 -1.11 0.05
N VAL A 185 10.75 -2.23 0.80
CA VAL A 185 11.46 -2.36 2.08
C VAL A 185 12.98 -2.28 1.90
N GLU A 186 13.52 -2.77 0.78
CA GLU A 186 14.94 -2.65 0.43
C GLU A 186 15.39 -1.20 0.15
N LEU A 187 14.46 -0.25 0.00
CA LEU A 187 14.73 1.19 -0.03
C LEU A 187 14.66 1.86 1.36
N LEU A 188 14.24 1.10 2.38
CA LEU A 188 14.03 1.58 3.74
C LEU A 188 15.03 0.98 4.73
N THR A 189 15.59 -0.20 4.44
CA THR A 189 16.58 -0.92 5.25
C THR A 189 17.31 -1.97 4.42
N ASP A 190 18.53 -2.30 4.83
CA ASP A 190 19.34 -3.43 4.34
C ASP A 190 19.25 -4.66 5.26
N LYS A 191 18.62 -4.51 6.42
CA LYS A 191 18.44 -5.58 7.42
C LYS A 191 17.21 -6.41 7.12
N GLU A 192 17.35 -7.73 7.22
CA GLU A 192 16.22 -8.65 7.27
C GLU A 192 15.30 -8.32 8.46
N GLN A 193 14.00 -8.28 8.20
CA GLN A 193 12.95 -8.02 9.18
C GLN A 193 11.94 -9.17 9.14
N VAL A 194 12.14 -10.19 10.00
CA VAL A 194 11.19 -11.31 10.12
C VAL A 194 9.87 -10.78 10.71
N PRO A 195 8.72 -11.04 10.09
CA PRO A 195 7.46 -10.49 10.53
C PRO A 195 7.01 -11.12 11.84
N LYS A 196 6.59 -10.26 12.76
CA LYS A 196 5.82 -10.73 13.92
C LYS A 196 4.37 -10.98 13.53
N TRP A 197 3.86 -10.19 12.57
CA TRP A 197 2.48 -10.21 12.12
C TRP A 197 2.41 -10.14 10.60
N PHE A 198 1.61 -11.04 10.03
CA PHE A 198 1.17 -10.97 8.65
C PHE A 198 -0.03 -10.03 8.57
N VAL A 199 -0.02 -9.07 7.65
CA VAL A 199 -1.12 -8.13 7.48
C VAL A 199 -1.97 -8.52 6.29
N SER A 200 -3.25 -8.80 6.55
CA SER A 200 -4.26 -8.94 5.51
C SER A 200 -5.14 -7.69 5.49
N HIS A 201 -5.21 -7.02 4.34
CA HIS A 201 -5.97 -5.78 4.20
C HIS A 201 -6.36 -5.50 2.75
N TRP A 202 -7.39 -4.67 2.58
CA TRP A 202 -7.80 -4.15 1.29
C TRP A 202 -6.97 -2.94 0.88
N TRP A 203 -6.46 -2.92 -0.35
CA TRP A 203 -5.64 -1.81 -0.87
C TRP A 203 -6.39 -0.49 -1.02
N GLY A 204 -7.73 -0.51 -1.04
CA GLY A 204 -8.57 0.68 -1.14
C GLY A 204 -8.67 1.48 0.16
N GLU A 205 -8.32 0.88 1.30
CA GLU A 205 -8.28 1.56 2.59
C GLU A 205 -7.25 2.69 2.58
N THR A 206 -7.60 3.82 3.20
CA THR A 206 -6.68 4.95 3.30
C THR A 206 -5.43 4.58 4.10
N ILE A 207 -4.26 5.06 3.67
CA ILE A 207 -2.99 4.80 4.35
C ILE A 207 -3.00 5.34 5.79
N THR A 208 -3.82 6.37 6.04
CA THR A 208 -3.98 6.96 7.36
C THR A 208 -4.80 6.09 8.30
N SER A 209 -5.86 5.43 7.80
CA SER A 209 -6.63 4.46 8.57
C SER A 209 -5.79 3.22 8.84
N PHE A 210 -5.11 2.73 7.81
CA PHE A 210 -4.25 1.56 7.89
C PHE A 210 -3.19 1.73 8.98
N LEU A 211 -2.46 2.84 8.96
CA LEU A 211 -1.42 3.09 9.96
C LEU A 211 -1.97 3.23 11.37
N LYS A 212 -3.13 3.89 11.54
CA LYS A 212 -3.82 3.96 12.84
C LYS A 212 -4.19 2.57 13.37
N CYS A 213 -4.63 1.66 12.50
CA CYS A 213 -4.91 0.27 12.85
C CYS A 213 -3.65 -0.45 13.35
N VAL A 214 -2.52 -0.30 12.65
CA VAL A 214 -1.23 -0.90 13.05
C VAL A 214 -0.73 -0.30 14.37
N GLU A 215 -0.79 1.02 14.55
CA GLU A 215 -0.42 1.70 15.80
C GLU A 215 -1.30 1.27 16.98
N LYS A 216 -2.61 1.20 16.76
CA LYS A 216 -3.55 0.72 17.78
C LYS A 216 -3.28 -0.74 18.14
N HIS A 217 -2.95 -1.56 17.16
CA HIS A 217 -2.59 -2.96 17.38
C HIS A 217 -1.32 -3.08 18.24
N LEU A 218 -0.26 -2.29 17.96
CA LEU A 218 0.93 -2.23 18.81
C LEU A 218 0.58 -1.89 20.27
N LEU A 219 -0.22 -0.84 20.45
CA LEU A 219 -0.63 -0.36 21.77
C LEU A 219 -1.39 -1.43 22.56
N VAL A 220 -2.41 -2.04 21.95
CA VAL A 220 -3.28 -3.01 22.61
C VAL A 220 -2.54 -4.31 22.94
N ARG A 221 -1.56 -4.70 22.11
CA ARG A 221 -0.75 -5.91 22.32
C ARG A 221 0.50 -5.66 23.16
N GLY A 222 0.80 -4.42 23.55
CA GLY A 222 2.02 -4.06 24.28
C GLY A 222 3.30 -4.36 23.50
N LEU A 223 3.26 -4.18 22.18
CA LEU A 223 4.36 -4.54 21.28
C LEU A 223 5.35 -3.37 21.08
N PRO A 224 6.66 -3.64 20.90
CA PRO A 224 7.66 -2.63 20.57
C PRO A 224 7.35 -1.86 19.27
N ALA A 225 7.76 -0.59 19.19
CA ALA A 225 7.50 0.27 18.02
C ALA A 225 8.23 -0.19 16.73
N ASP A 226 9.29 -0.98 16.87
CA ASP A 226 10.06 -1.61 15.79
C ASP A 226 9.55 -3.02 15.43
N THR A 227 8.40 -3.45 15.97
CA THR A 227 7.77 -4.72 15.59
C THR A 227 7.53 -4.76 14.08
N PRO A 228 8.04 -5.77 13.36
CA PRO A 228 7.86 -5.87 11.91
C PRO A 228 6.51 -6.47 11.52
N TYR A 229 5.87 -5.85 10.52
CA TYR A 229 4.63 -6.26 9.89
C TYR A 229 4.87 -6.61 8.44
N TRP A 230 4.51 -7.81 7.99
CA TRP A 230 4.58 -8.13 6.56
C TRP A 230 3.36 -7.57 5.84
N VAL A 231 3.59 -6.71 4.86
CA VAL A 231 2.54 -6.03 4.09
C VAL A 231 2.88 -6.14 2.61
N CYS A 232 2.01 -6.79 1.84
CA CYS A 232 2.33 -7.28 0.49
C CYS A 232 2.84 -6.19 -0.47
N ALA A 233 2.23 -5.01 -0.47
CA ALA A 233 2.63 -3.92 -1.38
C ALA A 233 4.05 -3.41 -1.16
N TYR A 234 4.58 -3.52 0.07
CA TYR A 234 5.94 -3.06 0.38
C TYR A 234 6.97 -4.21 0.29
N ALA A 235 6.55 -5.43 0.62
CA ALA A 235 7.41 -6.61 0.68
C ALA A 235 7.68 -7.25 -0.70
N ASN A 236 6.67 -7.30 -1.56
CA ASN A 236 6.79 -7.95 -2.87
C ASN A 236 7.46 -7.02 -3.89
N ARG A 237 8.29 -7.59 -4.77
CA ARG A 237 8.84 -6.91 -5.94
C ARG A 237 7.72 -6.61 -6.94
N GLN A 238 7.27 -5.36 -6.98
CA GLN A 238 6.05 -4.97 -7.72
C GLN A 238 6.19 -5.03 -9.25
N HIS A 239 7.41 -5.15 -9.81
CA HIS A 239 7.62 -5.33 -11.26
C HIS A 239 7.76 -6.80 -11.66
N SER A 240 7.99 -7.68 -10.68
CA SER A 240 8.17 -9.13 -10.85
C SER A 240 7.21 -9.90 -9.94
N LEU A 241 5.95 -9.44 -9.88
CA LEU A 241 4.92 -10.01 -9.00
C LEU A 241 4.62 -11.48 -9.30
N SER A 242 4.77 -11.91 -10.56
CA SER A 242 4.60 -13.31 -10.96
C SER A 242 5.62 -14.24 -10.29
N GLU A 243 6.79 -13.74 -9.89
CA GLU A 243 7.78 -14.51 -9.12
C GLU A 243 7.40 -14.60 -7.63
N GLU A 244 6.70 -13.59 -7.12
CA GLU A 244 6.22 -13.53 -5.73
C GLU A 244 4.92 -14.34 -5.55
N ILE A 245 4.13 -14.44 -6.62
CA ILE A 245 2.83 -15.11 -6.68
C ILE A 245 2.97 -16.30 -7.63
N SER A 246 3.49 -17.38 -7.08
CA SER A 246 3.62 -18.65 -7.79
C SER A 246 2.25 -19.28 -8.08
N PRO A 247 2.09 -20.02 -9.20
CA PRO A 247 0.93 -20.88 -9.45
C PRO A 247 0.68 -21.90 -8.35
N ASP A 248 1.72 -22.29 -7.61
CA ASP A 248 1.57 -22.97 -6.33
C ASP A 248 1.47 -21.93 -5.19
N PRO A 249 0.28 -21.78 -4.57
CA PRO A 249 0.04 -20.97 -3.38
C PRO A 249 1.13 -21.10 -2.32
N ARG A 250 1.64 -22.32 -2.09
CA ARG A 250 2.58 -22.65 -1.02
C ARG A 250 3.98 -22.14 -1.32
N ALA A 251 4.31 -21.94 -2.59
CA ALA A 251 5.58 -21.38 -3.00
C ALA A 251 5.60 -19.84 -2.96
N SER A 252 4.42 -19.19 -2.86
CA SER A 252 4.28 -17.73 -2.86
C SER A 252 4.92 -17.05 -1.65
N SER A 253 5.32 -15.79 -1.80
CA SER A 253 5.81 -14.96 -0.71
C SER A 253 4.77 -14.78 0.40
N PHE A 254 3.49 -14.76 0.05
CA PHE A 254 2.37 -14.69 0.98
C PHE A 254 2.36 -15.88 1.93
N HIS A 255 2.45 -17.11 1.40
CA HIS A 255 2.47 -18.31 2.23
C HIS A 255 3.70 -18.36 3.14
N ARG A 256 4.88 -18.02 2.60
CA ARG A 256 6.12 -17.97 3.39
C ARG A 256 6.03 -16.94 4.52
N ALA A 257 5.52 -15.75 4.24
CA ALA A 257 5.34 -14.70 5.23
C ALA A 257 4.30 -15.05 6.30
N LEU A 258 3.21 -15.71 5.89
CA LEU A 258 2.18 -16.20 6.80
C LEU A 258 2.76 -17.24 7.78
N LEU A 259 3.51 -18.23 7.27
CA LEU A 259 4.18 -19.23 8.11
C LEU A 259 5.28 -18.64 9.01
N ALA A 260 5.99 -17.61 8.55
CA ALA A 260 7.00 -16.94 9.33
C ALA A 260 6.42 -16.05 10.45
N SER A 261 5.13 -15.69 10.34
CA SER A 261 4.47 -14.76 11.28
C SER A 261 3.91 -15.48 12.50
N GLY A 262 3.88 -14.79 13.65
CA GLY A 262 3.27 -15.31 14.87
C GLY A 262 1.75 -15.14 14.93
N GLY A 263 1.16 -14.47 13.94
CA GLY A 263 -0.28 -14.24 13.84
C GLY A 263 -0.64 -13.34 12.66
N VAL A 264 -1.95 -13.17 12.44
CA VAL A 264 -2.51 -12.33 11.37
C VAL A 264 -3.18 -11.09 11.97
N LEU A 265 -2.83 -9.92 11.45
CA LEU A 265 -3.58 -8.69 11.64
C LEU A 265 -4.49 -8.49 10.43
N LEU A 266 -5.79 -8.75 10.61
CA LEU A 266 -6.81 -8.46 9.61
C LEU A 266 -7.31 -7.03 9.79
N VAL A 267 -7.08 -6.17 8.79
CA VAL A 267 -7.56 -4.79 8.78
C VAL A 267 -8.82 -4.70 7.93
N LEU A 268 -9.91 -4.29 8.57
CA LEU A 268 -11.24 -4.21 7.95
C LEU A 268 -11.54 -2.76 7.57
N ASP A 269 -12.07 -2.56 6.36
CA ASP A 269 -12.62 -1.27 5.94
C ASP A 269 -13.85 -0.94 6.81
N PRO A 270 -13.97 0.29 7.36
CA PRO A 270 -15.23 0.74 7.93
C PRO A 270 -16.33 0.63 6.88
N LYS A 271 -17.24 -0.34 7.07
CA LYS A 271 -18.40 -0.60 6.20
C LYS A 271 -19.01 0.71 5.69
N ARG A 272 -19.23 0.78 4.37
CA ARG A 272 -20.29 1.62 3.79
C ARG A 272 -21.60 1.19 4.44
N GLU A 273 -22.18 2.04 5.27
CA GLU A 273 -23.62 1.99 5.53
C GLU A 273 -24.31 2.20 4.17
N SER A 274 -25.02 1.18 3.71
CA SER A 274 -25.87 1.20 2.52
C SER A 274 -27.13 2.00 2.78
#